data_AF-A0A378ITM7-F1
#
_entry.id   AF-A0A378ITM7-F1
#
_cell.length_a   1.000
_cell.length_b   1.000
_cell.length_c   1.000
_cell.angle_alpha   90.00
_cell.angle_beta   90.00
_cell.angle_gamma   90.00
#
_symmetry.space_group_name_H-M   'P 1'
#
loop_
_entity.id
_entity.type
_entity.pdbx_description
1 polymer ?
#
loop_
_entity_poly.entity_id
_entity_poly.type
_entity_poly.pdbx_seq_one_letter_code
_entity_poly.pdbx_strand_id
1 'polypeptide(L)' 'MKYKYTAKVYFEDGKTVKNHGDNIEKLVIWMRNQARENFSDINGEIIDNKLHRIIKNIQYSPLDS' A
#
# COMPACT_ATOMS: atom_id res chain seq x y z
N MET A 1 -3.47 -9.70 18.20
CA MET A 1 -4.59 -9.46 17.26
C MET A 1 -4.09 -9.66 15.84
N LYS A 2 -4.80 -10.40 14.99
CA LYS A 2 -4.48 -10.52 13.56
C LYS A 2 -5.16 -9.37 12.83
N TYR A 3 -4.40 -8.48 12.22
CA TYR A 3 -4.95 -7.42 11.37
C TYR A 3 -5.73 -8.02 10.20
N LYS A 4 -6.85 -7.41 9.83
CA LYS A 4 -7.70 -7.89 8.72
C LYS A 4 -7.03 -7.74 7.37
N TYR A 5 -6.26 -6.67 7.16
CA TYR A 5 -5.62 -6.38 5.88
C TYR A 5 -4.12 -6.13 6.03
N THR A 6 -3.40 -6.42 4.96
CA THR A 6 -1.99 -6.12 4.77
C THR A 6 -1.82 -5.28 3.52
N ALA A 7 -1.29 -4.07 3.67
CA ALA A 7 -0.87 -3.21 2.59
C ALA A 7 0.60 -3.45 2.25
N LYS A 8 0.93 -3.58 0.97
CA LYS A 8 2.30 -3.63 0.47
C LYS A 8 2.50 -2.54 -0.58
N VAL A 9 3.65 -1.90 -0.55
CA VAL A 9 4.06 -0.89 -1.52
C VAL A 9 5.40 -1.32 -2.10
N TYR A 10 5.46 -1.38 -3.42
CA TYR A 10 6.64 -1.65 -4.22
C TYR A 10 7.06 -0.34 -4.88
N PHE A 11 8.28 0.09 -4.59
CA PHE A 11 8.90 1.24 -5.22
C PHE A 11 9.70 0.80 -6.44
N GLU A 12 9.94 1.71 -7.38
CA GLU A 12 10.76 1.43 -8.58
C GLU A 12 12.19 0.98 -8.25
N ASP A 13 12.76 1.49 -7.15
CA ASP A 13 14.10 1.11 -6.66
C ASP A 13 14.15 -0.34 -6.10
N GLY A 14 13.07 -1.10 -6.22
CA GLY A 14 12.94 -2.47 -5.70
C GLY A 14 12.67 -2.55 -4.19
N LYS A 15 12.68 -1.42 -3.49
CA LYS A 15 12.28 -1.34 -2.08
C LYS A 15 10.82 -1.76 -1.93
N THR A 16 10.54 -2.56 -0.91
CA THR A 16 9.18 -2.96 -0.55
C THR A 16 8.91 -2.64 0.91
N VAL A 17 7.83 -1.91 1.17
CA VAL A 17 7.36 -1.63 2.54
C VAL A 17 5.98 -2.22 2.72
N LYS A 18 5.68 -2.66 3.94
CA LYS A 18 4.38 -3.23 4.28
C LYS A 18 3.83 -2.65 5.57
N ASN A 19 2.52 -2.51 5.62
CA ASN A 19 1.80 -2.06 6.80
C ASN A 19 0.55 -2.93 7.00
N HIS A 20 0.06 -3.02 8.23
CA HIS A 20 -1.09 -3.85 8.58
C HIS A 20 -2.16 -2.98 9.23
N GLY A 21 -3.42 -3.30 8.96
CA GLY A 21 -4.53 -2.55 9.53
C GLY A 21 -5.88 -3.16 9.21
N ASP A 22 -6.89 -2.73 9.94
CA ASP A 22 -8.27 -3.20 9.78
C ASP A 22 -9.12 -2.27 8.92
N ASN A 23 -8.59 -1.09 8.57
CA ASN A 23 -9.26 -0.10 7.75
C ASN A 23 -8.48 0.15 6.45
N ILE A 24 -9.09 -0.24 5.32
CA ILE A 24 -8.54 -0.10 3.97
C ILE A 24 -8.22 1.35 3.65
N GLU A 25 -9.06 2.29 4.06
CA GLU A 25 -8.90 3.72 3.72
C GLU A 25 -7.65 4.31 4.38
N LYS A 26 -7.41 3.97 5.65
CA LYS A 26 -6.17 4.33 6.35
C LYS A 26 -4.93 3.72 5.69
N LEU A 27 -5.03 2.49 5.21
CA LEU A 27 -3.94 1.83 4.48
C LEU A 27 -3.67 2.52 3.14
N VAL A 28 -4.71 2.90 2.39
CA VAL A 28 -4.58 3.67 1.14
C VAL A 28 -3.89 5.02 1.37
N ILE A 29 -4.30 5.76 2.41
CA ILE A 29 -3.68 7.04 2.79
C ILE A 29 -2.20 6.82 3.12
N TRP A 30 -1.89 5.80 3.92
CA TRP A 30 -0.50 5.44 4.23
C TRP A 30 0.32 5.13 2.97
N MET A 31 -0.22 4.36 2.02
CA MET A 31 0.46 4.06 0.75
C MET A 31 0.76 5.34 -0.05
N ARG A 32 -0.20 6.26 -0.16
CA ARG A 32 0.02 7.55 -0.84
C ARG A 32 1.08 8.40 -0.14
N ASN A 33 1.08 8.42 1.19
CA ASN A 33 2.11 9.12 1.95
C ASN A 33 3.50 8.54 1.68
N GLN A 34 3.64 7.21 1.59
CA GLN A 34 4.91 6.57 1.23
C GLN A 34 5.45 7.05 -0.13
N ALA A 35 4.59 7.17 -1.14
CA ALA A 35 4.98 7.70 -2.44
C ALA A 35 5.42 9.17 -2.38
N ARG A 36 4.69 9.99 -1.62
CA ARG A 36 4.99 11.43 -1.44
C ARG A 36 6.29 11.65 -0.67
N GLU A 37 6.51 10.91 0.42
CA GLU A 37 7.71 11.00 1.25
C GLU A 37 8.97 10.54 0.51
N ASN A 38 8.86 9.52 -0.35
CA ASN A 38 9.99 9.02 -1.13
C ASN A 38 10.05 9.64 -2.54
N PHE A 39 9.14 10.58 -2.86
CA PHE A 39 8.98 11.23 -4.17
C PHE A 39 9.16 10.25 -5.35
N SER A 40 8.55 9.07 -5.23
CA SER A 40 8.71 7.96 -6.16
C SER A 40 7.36 7.36 -6.51
N ASP A 41 7.25 6.88 -7.74
CA ASP A 41 6.13 6.08 -8.20
C ASP A 41 6.02 4.79 -7.39
N ILE A 42 4.78 4.44 -7.05
CA ILE A 42 4.50 3.24 -6.30
C ILE A 42 3.45 2.36 -6.95
N ASN A 43 3.66 1.06 -6.78
CA ASN A 43 2.64 0.05 -6.98
C ASN A 43 2.27 -0.50 -5.61
N GLY A 44 0.99 -0.45 -5.26
CA GLY A 44 0.45 -0.84 -3.98
C GLY A 44 -0.55 -1.98 -4.10
N GLU A 45 -0.55 -2.89 -3.14
CA GLU A 45 -1.51 -3.99 -3.05
C GLU A 45 -2.03 -4.12 -1.62
N ILE A 46 -3.35 -4.25 -1.48
CA ILE A 46 -4.01 -4.53 -0.20
C ILE A 46 -4.53 -5.96 -0.25
N ILE A 47 -4.06 -6.77 0.70
CA ILE A 47 -4.35 -8.19 0.83
C ILE A 47 -5.30 -8.37 2.01
N ASP A 48 -6.40 -9.08 1.82
CA ASP A 48 -7.24 -9.56 2.92
C ASP A 48 -6.57 -10.80 3.54
N ASN A 49 -6.21 -10.70 4.83
CA ASN A 49 -5.48 -11.74 5.54
C ASN A 49 -6.35 -12.95 5.89
N LYS A 50 -7.69 -12.81 5.83
CA LYS A 50 -8.62 -13.94 6.06
C LYS A 50 -8.76 -14.76 4.79
N LEU A 51 -8.85 -14.10 3.63
CA LEU A 51 -9.04 -14.73 2.33
C LEU A 51 -7.71 -15.03 1.61
N HIS A 52 -6.60 -14.46 2.08
CA HIS A 52 -5.29 -14.52 1.43
C HIS A 52 -5.32 -14.05 -0.03
N ARG A 53 -6.11 -13.01 -0.31
CA ARG A 53 -6.32 -12.47 -1.67
C ARG A 53 -6.08 -10.98 -1.72
N ILE A 54 -5.55 -10.50 -2.84
CA ILE A 54 -5.48 -9.07 -3.13
C ILE A 54 -6.91 -8.59 -3.39
N ILE A 55 -7.35 -7.62 -2.59
CA ILE A 55 -8.68 -7.01 -2.69
C ILE A 55 -8.64 -5.63 -3.33
N LYS A 56 -7.45 -5.03 -3.42
CA LYS A 56 -7.26 -3.72 -4.04
C LYS A 56 -5.83 -3.53 -4.52
N ASN A 57 -5.68 -3.04 -5.74
CA ASN A 57 -4.42 -2.57 -6.29
C ASN A 57 -4.46 -1.04 -6.37
N ILE A 58 -3.32 -0.41 -6.19
CA ILE A 58 -3.14 1.04 -6.22
C ILE A 58 -1.90 1.30 -7.06
N GLN A 59 -2.01 2.23 -8.00
CA GLN A 59 -0.85 2.84 -8.62
C GLN A 59 -0.91 4.32 -8.28
N TYR A 60 0.19 4.88 -7.80
CA TYR A 60 0.23 6.29 -7.45
C TYR A 60 1.59 6.88 -7.80
N SER A 61 1.50 7.99 -8.52
CA SER A 61 2.62 8.78 -8.98
C SER A 61 2.54 10.14 -8.29
N PRO A 62 3.51 10.51 -7.43
CA PRO A 62 3.47 11.81 -6.75
C PRO A 62 3.58 12.99 -7.73
N LEU A 63 4.08 12.74 -8.95
CA LEU A 63 4.20 13.72 -10.04
C LEU A 63 2.87 14.03 -10.76
N ASP A 64 1.86 13.17 -10.63
CA ASP A 64 0.57 13.27 -11.32
C ASP A 64 -0.50 14.04 -10.48
N SER A 65 -0.12 14.54 -9.30
CA SER A 65 -1.04 14.94 -8.23
C SER A 65 -1.01 16.42 -7.87
#